data_AF-A0A2S9G113-F1
#
_entry.id   AF-A0A2S9G113-F1
#
_cell.length_a   1.000
_cell.length_b   1.000
_cell.length_c   1.000
_cell.angle_alpha   90.00
_cell.angle_beta   90.00
_cell.angle_gamma   90.00
#
_symmetry.space_group_name_H-M   'P 1'
#
loop_
_entity.id
_entity.type
_entity.pdbx_description
1 polymer ?
#
loop_
_entity_poly.entity_id
_entity_poly.type
_entity_poly.pdbx_seq_one_letter_code
_entity_poly.pdbx_strand_id
1 'polypeptide(L)'
;VAAFEGQIGQAAYSASKGGVVGMTLPIARDLSREFIRVCTIAPGLFKTPLLGSLPQEAQDSLGKQVPHPARLGDPDEYGMLAVH
;
A
#
# COMPACT_ATOMS: atom_id res chain seq x y z
N VAL A 1 3.78 1.32 -6.89
CA VAL A 1 3.15 0.61 -5.72
C VAL A 1 3.13 -0.89 -5.99
N ALA A 2 3.50 -1.76 -5.04
CA ALA A 2 3.78 -3.19 -5.32
C ALA A 2 2.66 -3.97 -6.04
N ALA A 3 1.39 -3.62 -5.85
CA ALA A 3 0.27 -4.28 -6.53
C ALA A 3 0.16 -3.93 -8.04
N PHE A 4 0.74 -2.80 -8.47
CA PHE A 4 0.59 -2.24 -9.82
C PHE A 4 1.93 -2.11 -10.55
N GLU A 5 2.99 -1.77 -9.80
CA GLU A 5 4.34 -1.48 -10.28
C GLU A 5 5.34 -2.17 -9.34
N GLY A 6 5.38 -3.49 -9.43
CA GLY A 6 6.31 -4.32 -8.68
C GLY A 6 7.76 -3.96 -9.01
N GLN A 7 8.63 -3.96 -8.00
CA GLN A 7 10.07 -3.73 -8.18
C GLN A 7 10.82 -5.03 -8.45
N ILE A 8 12.02 -4.93 -9.03
CA ILE A 8 12.93 -6.07 -9.19
C ILE A 8 13.15 -6.74 -7.84
N GLY A 9 13.08 -8.08 -7.79
CA GLY A 9 13.21 -8.85 -6.56
C GLY A 9 11.92 -8.96 -5.72
N GLN A 10 10.81 -8.33 -6.14
CA GLN A 10 9.53 -8.38 -5.43
C GLN A 10 8.44 -9.17 -6.16
N ALA A 11 8.78 -10.16 -7.00
CA ALA A 11 7.79 -10.91 -7.78
C ALA A 11 6.71 -11.57 -6.89
N ALA A 12 7.12 -12.31 -5.85
CA ALA A 12 6.19 -12.95 -4.92
C ALA A 12 5.34 -11.93 -4.14
N TYR A 13 5.96 -10.83 -3.70
CA TYR A 13 5.24 -9.76 -3.00
C TYR A 13 4.22 -9.07 -3.92
N SER A 14 4.62 -8.76 -5.16
CA SER A 14 3.76 -8.13 -6.16
C SER A 14 2.59 -9.05 -6.56
N ALA A 15 2.85 -10.35 -6.73
CA ALA A 15 1.79 -11.34 -6.97
C ALA A 15 0.79 -11.37 -5.81
N SER A 16 1.26 -11.38 -4.56
CA SER A 16 0.37 -11.37 -3.39
C SER A 16 -0.50 -10.11 -3.32
N LYS A 17 0.07 -8.93 -3.62
CA LYS A 17 -0.66 -7.66 -3.55
C LYS A 17 -1.58 -7.44 -4.76
N GLY A 18 -1.16 -7.90 -5.95
CA GLY A 18 -2.01 -7.97 -7.14
C GLY A 18 -3.22 -8.89 -6.92
N GLY A 19 -3.04 -10.00 -6.20
CA GLY A 19 -4.15 -10.86 -5.78
C GLY A 19 -5.19 -10.13 -4.94
N VAL A 20 -4.77 -9.38 -3.92
CA VAL A 20 -5.70 -8.59 -3.06
C VAL A 20 -6.48 -7.57 -3.91
N VAL A 21 -5.80 -6.85 -4.80
CA VAL A 21 -6.46 -5.90 -5.72
C VAL A 21 -7.44 -6.63 -6.64
N GLY A 22 -7.02 -7.71 -7.28
CA GLY A 22 -7.84 -8.48 -8.22
C GLY A 22 -9.08 -9.10 -7.59
N MET A 23 -9.01 -9.48 -6.30
CA MET A 23 -10.14 -10.03 -5.55
C MET A 23 -11.12 -8.97 -5.03
N THR A 24 -10.75 -7.69 -5.02
CA THR A 24 -11.57 -6.63 -4.41
C THR A 24 -12.94 -6.51 -5.06
N LEU A 25 -12.99 -6.37 -6.39
CA LEU A 25 -14.23 -6.21 -7.14
C LEU A 25 -15.13 -7.47 -7.14
N PRO A 26 -14.63 -8.69 -7.38
CA PRO A 26 -15.49 -9.88 -7.33
C PRO A 26 -16.07 -10.10 -5.92
N ILE A 27 -15.28 -9.96 -4.85
CA ILE A 27 -15.81 -10.10 -3.48
C ILE A 27 -16.84 -8.99 -3.18
N ALA A 28 -16.62 -7.76 -3.64
CA ALA A 28 -17.64 -6.69 -3.51
C ALA A 28 -18.96 -7.06 -4.20
N ARG A 29 -18.92 -7.76 -5.34
CA ARG A 29 -20.12 -8.22 -6.05
C ARG A 29 -20.80 -9.36 -5.31
N ASP A 30 -20.02 -10.33 -4.81
CA ASP A 30 -20.54 -11.45 -4.03
C ASP A 30 -21.28 -10.96 -2.79
N LEU A 31 -20.70 -9.99 -2.08
CA LEU A 31 -21.23 -9.45 -0.82
C LEU A 31 -22.24 -8.29 -0.98
N SER A 32 -22.59 -7.97 -2.22
CA SER A 32 -23.47 -6.82 -2.52
C SER A 32 -24.88 -7.00 -1.97
N ARG A 33 -25.36 -8.25 -1.89
CA ARG A 33 -26.71 -8.58 -1.40
C ARG A 33 -26.82 -8.39 0.11
N GLU A 34 -25.70 -8.51 0.84
CA GLU A 34 -25.60 -8.22 2.27
C GLU A 34 -25.31 -6.73 2.56
N PHE A 35 -25.28 -5.87 1.54
CA PHE A 35 -24.93 -4.44 1.66
C PHE A 35 -23.53 -4.20 2.25
N ILE A 36 -22.58 -5.11 2.02
CA ILE A 36 -21.21 -4.99 2.50
C ILE A 36 -20.33 -4.42 1.38
N ARG A 37 -19.64 -3.31 1.68
CA ARG A 37 -18.63 -2.74 0.77
C ARG A 37 -17.30 -3.44 0.97
N VAL A 38 -16.56 -3.62 -0.12
CA VAL A 38 -15.18 -4.11 -0.10
C VAL A 38 -14.30 -3.10 -0.83
N CYS A 39 -13.32 -2.56 -0.12
CA CYS A 39 -12.37 -1.58 -0.63
C CYS A 39 -10.95 -2.03 -0.29
N THR A 40 -10.00 -1.74 -1.17
CA THR A 40 -8.57 -2.04 -0.96
C THR A 40 -7.77 -0.76 -1.04
N ILE A 41 -6.96 -0.51 -0.01
CA ILE A 41 -6.01 0.61 0.01
C ILE A 41 -4.63 0.06 -0.39
N ALA A 42 -4.03 0.66 -1.40
CA ALA A 42 -2.71 0.30 -1.90
C ALA A 42 -1.68 1.38 -1.52
N PRO A 43 -1.00 1.24 -0.37
CA PRO A 43 -0.08 2.27 0.09
C PRO A 43 1.21 2.32 -0.74
N GLY A 44 1.79 3.52 -0.81
CA GLY A 44 3.18 3.74 -1.23
C GLY A 44 4.18 3.42 -0.12
N LEU A 45 5.23 4.22 -0.02
CA LEU A 45 6.26 4.07 1.02
C LEU A 45 5.81 4.77 2.30
N PHE A 46 5.73 4.04 3.41
CA PHE A 46 5.28 4.54 4.73
C PHE A 46 6.29 4.20 5.83
N LYS A 47 6.41 5.09 6.82
CA LYS A 47 7.30 4.96 7.99
C LYS A 47 6.76 3.94 8.99
N THR A 48 6.81 2.67 8.60
CA THR A 48 6.44 1.51 9.43
C THR A 48 7.68 0.91 10.08
N PRO A 49 7.56 0.02 11.10
CA PRO A 49 8.73 -0.67 11.66
C PRO A 49 9.61 -1.37 10.61
N LEU A 50 9.02 -1.87 9.51
CA LEU A 50 9.74 -2.51 8.40
C LEU A 50 10.71 -1.55 7.70
N LEU A 51 10.31 -0.31 7.42
CA LEU A 51 11.21 0.68 6.81
C LEU A 51 12.00 1.45 7.86
N GLY A 52 11.47 1.58 9.07
CA GLY A 52 12.12 2.23 10.20
C GLY A 52 13.36 1.49 10.70
N SER A 53 13.51 0.19 10.41
CA SER A 53 14.72 -0.57 10.69
C SER A 53 15.86 -0.32 9.70
N LEU A 54 15.61 0.38 8.60
CA LEU A 54 16.64 0.75 7.62
C LEU A 54 17.49 1.93 8.15
N PRO A 55 18.77 2.04 7.74
CA PRO A 55 19.57 3.22 8.05
C PRO A 55 18.89 4.52 7.60
N GLN A 56 19.12 5.62 8.33
CA GLN A 56 18.46 6.91 8.06
C GLN A 56 18.67 7.39 6.61
N GLU A 57 19.87 7.23 6.07
CA GLU A 57 20.17 7.59 4.67
C GLU A 57 19.31 6.83 3.66
N ALA A 58 19.01 5.56 3.92
CA ALA A 58 18.15 4.75 3.06
C ALA A 58 16.68 5.21 3.16
N GLN A 59 16.21 5.55 4.37
CA GLN A 59 14.88 6.12 4.57
C GLN A 59 14.71 7.45 3.84
N ASP A 60 15.70 8.34 3.94
CA ASP A 60 15.69 9.64 3.28
C ASP A 60 15.75 9.51 1.75
N SER A 61 16.58 8.59 1.25
CA SER A 61 16.67 8.28 -0.18
C SER A 61 15.34 7.77 -0.74
N LEU A 62 14.67 6.87 -0.02
CA LEU A 62 13.33 6.38 -0.36
C LEU A 62 12.29 7.50 -0.33
N GLY A 63 12.33 8.37 0.68
CA GLY A 63 11.42 9.52 0.79
C GLY A 63 11.54 10.49 -0.39
N LYS A 64 12.76 10.73 -0.90
CA LYS A 64 13.02 11.59 -2.07
C LYS A 64 12.46 11.05 -3.38
N GLN A 65 12.15 9.75 -3.46
CA GLN A 65 11.50 9.16 -4.65
C GLN A 65 10.00 9.48 -4.71
N VAL A 66 9.40 9.90 -3.59
CA VAL A 66 7.99 10.32 -3.55
C VAL A 66 7.89 11.75 -4.11
N PRO A 67 7.07 12.01 -5.15
CA PRO A 67 7.00 13.34 -5.77
C PRO A 67 6.56 14.45 -4.80
N HIS A 68 5.45 14.23 -4.08
CA HIS A 68 4.95 15.16 -3.07
C HIS A 68 3.91 14.48 -2.16
N PRO A 69 3.94 14.71 -0.84
CA PRO A 69 5.05 15.30 -0.08
C PRO A 69 6.29 14.39 -0.13
N ALA A 70 7.48 14.96 -0.33
CA ALA A 70 8.73 14.21 -0.57
C ALA A 70 9.31 13.57 0.70
N ARG A 71 8.55 12.64 1.29
CA ARG A 71 8.86 11.89 2.50
C ARG A 71 8.16 10.54 2.47
N LEU A 72 8.52 9.67 3.40
CA LEU A 72 7.69 8.51 3.72
C LEU A 72 6.34 8.98 4.30
N GLY A 73 5.27 8.26 3.96
CA GLY A 73 3.95 8.45 4.55
C GLY A 73 3.97 8.18 6.05
N ASP A 74 3.17 8.93 6.80
CA ASP A 74 2.90 8.69 8.20
C ASP A 74 1.79 7.64 8.33
N PRO A 75 1.95 6.57 9.13
CA PRO A 75 0.88 5.59 9.36
C PRO A 75 -0.48 6.19 9.72
N ASP A 76 -0.53 7.35 10.38
CA ASP A 76 -1.79 8.01 10.71
C ASP A 76 -2.54 8.49 9.46
N GLU A 77 -1.83 8.87 8.38
CA GLU A 77 -2.44 9.25 7.09
C GLU A 77 -3.16 8.05 6.44
N TYR A 78 -2.60 6.85 6.60
CA TYR A 78 -3.28 5.62 6.18
C TYR A 78 -4.53 5.36 7.02
N GLY A 79 -4.43 5.55 8.34
CA GLY A 79 -5.55 5.42 9.27
C GLY A 79 -6.70 6.37 8.92
N MET A 80 -6.38 7.63 8.60
CA MET A 80 -7.35 8.62 8.16
C MET A 80 -8.09 8.19 6.89
N LEU A 81 -7.38 7.61 5.91
CA LEU A 81 -8.02 7.09 4.69
C LEU A 81 -8.90 5.86 4.97
N ALA A 82 -8.50 5.00 5.90
CA ALA A 82 -9.25 3.79 6.24
C ALA A 82 -10.61 4.08 6.89
N VAL A 83 -10.75 5.22 7.57
CA VAL A 83 -11.99 5.62 8.27
C VAL A 83 -12.82 6.69 7.54
N HIS A 84 -12.41 7.09 6.34
CA HIS A 84 -13.11 8.07 5.51
C HIS A 84 -14.36 7.47 4.83
#